data_AF-A0A519CS09-F1
#
_entry.id   AF-A0A519CS09-F1
#
_cell.length_a   1.000
_cell.length_b   1.000
_cell.length_c   1.000
_cell.angle_alpha   90.00
_cell.angle_beta   90.00
_cell.angle_gamma   90.00
#
_symmetry.space_group_name_H-M   'P 1'
#
loop_
_entity.id
_entity.type
_entity.pdbx_description
1 polymer ?
#
loop_
_entity_poly.entity_id
_entity_poly.type
_entity_poly.pdbx_seq_one_letter_code
_entity_poly.pdbx_strand_id
1 'polypeptide(L)'
;MLRGDFMSDQSEMKSLLKRLEKSGIPLTKDINEAMLAIEVDYFTDFETMDFFADRPITFLKNENGAVKTISAPHMIATLLYHLELQKGNDVVLIGCKSGYIAALIAIIVGEEGSVKVLDPSQSVIQHATSRLTHWPTIEVRHIESLQISPIAFPGELNRVLVTGQIKELPEWINSRISESGFVIAPLGGITGQKLMKLECQDGELLPTDLGHVSFGPVDISDVGIGPIGPNELADILELAIETFREMEAITKEENDSIEDLIVNLRDLPDDLPPPGEAGVAIEEHPMIRLLYQSSPSFIRLWPLLQLMVQPNLASPGGYDIDSDEYFEFDDFGI
;
A
#
# COMPACT_ATOMS: atom_id res chain seq x y z
N MET A 1 7.41 35.41 6.44
CA MET A 1 6.50 34.77 7.40
C MET A 1 6.80 33.26 7.47
N LEU A 2 8.09 32.86 7.45
CA LEU A 2 8.56 31.49 7.09
C LEU A 2 9.35 30.80 8.23
N ARG A 3 9.13 31.19 9.49
CA ARG A 3 9.87 30.65 10.65
C ARG A 3 8.98 29.95 11.68
N GLY A 4 7.66 29.96 11.48
CA GLY A 4 6.69 29.35 12.38
C GLY A 4 6.48 27.86 12.11
N ASP A 5 6.26 27.51 10.84
CA ASP A 5 5.91 26.15 10.41
C ASP A 5 7.10 25.16 10.52
N PHE A 6 8.34 25.62 10.30
CA PHE A 6 9.55 24.78 10.44
C PHE A 6 9.75 24.17 11.84
N MET A 7 9.19 24.77 12.89
CA MET A 7 9.36 24.26 14.26
C MET A 7 8.22 23.33 14.69
N SER A 8 7.06 23.35 14.02
CA SER A 8 5.94 22.46 14.34
C SER A 8 6.24 21.03 13.90
N ASP A 9 6.66 20.83 12.65
CA ASP A 9 6.72 19.50 12.03
C ASP A 9 7.81 18.63 12.64
N GLN A 10 8.95 19.24 12.99
CA GLN A 10 10.02 18.57 13.73
C GLN A 10 9.60 18.15 15.14
N SER A 11 8.72 18.92 15.78
CA SER A 11 8.15 18.56 17.08
C SER A 11 7.12 17.45 16.93
N GLU A 12 6.31 17.49 15.88
CA GLU A 12 5.29 16.47 15.59
C GLU A 12 5.92 15.14 15.20
N MET A 13 6.94 15.13 14.34
CA MET A 13 7.71 13.93 14.00
C MET A 13 8.33 13.29 15.24
N LYS A 14 8.95 14.08 16.13
CA LYS A 14 9.49 13.56 17.40
C LYS A 14 8.41 12.92 18.28
N SER A 15 7.24 13.55 18.34
CA SER A 15 6.10 13.03 19.09
C SER A 15 5.61 11.71 18.49
N LEU A 16 5.44 11.66 17.16
CA LEU A 16 5.04 10.48 16.41
C LEU A 16 6.01 9.32 16.63
N LEU A 17 7.32 9.53 16.44
CA LEU A 17 8.34 8.49 16.63
C LEU A 17 8.32 7.93 18.06
N LYS A 18 8.12 8.79 19.07
CA LYS A 18 7.99 8.35 20.47
C LYS A 18 6.74 7.49 20.68
N ARG A 19 5.61 7.81 20.03
CA ARG A 19 4.40 6.98 20.10
C ARG A 19 4.60 5.64 19.41
N LEU A 20 5.24 5.61 18.24
CA LEU A 20 5.60 4.38 17.54
C LEU A 20 6.47 3.46 18.40
N GLU A 21 7.53 4.00 19.01
CA GLU A 21 8.41 3.24 19.91
C GLU A 21 7.65 2.68 21.12
N LYS A 22 6.79 3.49 21.74
CA LYS A 22 5.94 3.06 22.88
C LYS A 22 4.99 1.92 22.49
N SER A 23 4.50 1.92 21.24
CA SER A 23 3.61 0.90 20.70
C SER A 23 4.34 -0.35 20.17
N GLY A 24 5.66 -0.43 20.36
CA GLY A 24 6.46 -1.60 20.01
C GLY A 24 6.94 -1.65 18.56
N ILE A 25 6.77 -0.57 17.79
CA ILE A 25 7.33 -0.48 16.44
C ILE A 25 8.85 -0.33 16.55
N PRO A 26 9.63 -1.18 15.87
CA PRO A 26 11.08 -1.18 16.02
C PRO A 26 11.68 0.05 15.33
N LEU A 27 12.34 0.90 16.11
CA LEU A 27 13.02 2.10 15.63
C LEU A 27 14.50 2.02 16.00
N THR A 28 15.35 1.77 15.00
CA THR A 28 16.79 1.91 15.20
C THR A 28 17.18 3.39 15.25
N LYS A 29 18.39 3.66 15.73
CA LYS A 29 18.94 5.03 15.74
C LYS A 29 18.96 5.63 14.33
N ASP A 30 19.41 4.87 13.33
CA ASP A 30 19.54 5.36 11.95
C ASP A 30 18.15 5.64 11.32
N ILE A 31 17.14 4.81 11.62
CA ILE A 31 15.75 5.05 11.15
C ILE A 31 15.19 6.32 11.79
N ASN A 32 15.37 6.49 13.10
CA ASN A 32 14.90 7.67 13.83
C ASN A 32 15.57 8.95 13.29
N GLU A 33 16.89 8.92 13.12
CA GLU A 33 17.64 10.05 12.55
C GLU A 33 17.21 10.37 11.11
N ALA A 34 17.00 9.36 10.26
CA ALA A 34 16.53 9.56 8.89
C ALA A 34 15.13 10.18 8.82
N MET A 35 14.17 9.67 9.62
CA MET A 35 12.79 10.21 9.64
C MET A 35 12.73 11.62 10.23
N LEU A 36 13.65 11.99 11.13
CA LEU A 36 13.77 13.37 11.63
C LEU A 36 14.45 14.31 10.62
N ALA A 37 15.31 13.80 9.73
CA ALA A 37 16.07 14.63 8.82
C ALA A 37 15.26 15.13 7.60
N ILE A 38 14.13 14.50 7.31
CA ILE A 38 13.33 14.76 6.10
C ILE A 38 11.92 15.18 6.49
N GLU A 39 11.45 16.29 5.93
CA GLU A 39 10.06 16.74 6.03
C GLU A 39 9.20 16.01 5.00
N VAL A 40 8.11 15.38 5.45
CA VAL A 40 7.19 14.63 4.58
C VAL A 40 6.48 15.55 3.56
N ASP A 41 6.26 16.81 3.93
CA ASP A 41 5.69 17.88 3.11
C ASP A 41 6.44 18.10 1.79
N TYR A 42 7.75 17.83 1.77
CA TYR A 42 8.51 17.90 0.53
C TYR A 42 8.05 16.85 -0.52
N PHE A 43 7.39 15.78 -0.06
CA PHE A 43 6.99 14.64 -0.88
C PHE A 43 5.52 14.67 -1.31
N THR A 44 4.75 15.69 -0.94
CA THR A 44 3.33 15.81 -1.28
C THR A 44 2.90 17.27 -1.34
N ASP A 45 1.94 17.58 -2.20
CA ASP A 45 1.29 18.92 -2.23
C ASP A 45 -0.05 18.92 -1.45
N PHE A 46 -0.36 17.82 -0.74
CA PHE A 46 -1.59 17.62 0.03
C PHE A 46 -1.32 17.80 1.54
N GLU A 47 -2.39 17.88 2.33
CA GLU A 47 -2.29 18.00 3.79
C GLU A 47 -1.57 16.79 4.42
N THR A 48 -0.70 17.08 5.38
CA THR A 48 0.18 16.09 6.03
C THR A 48 -0.18 15.81 7.48
N MET A 49 -1.21 16.46 8.03
CA MET A 49 -1.63 16.32 9.42
C MET A 49 -1.91 14.85 9.81
N ASP A 50 -2.59 14.11 8.93
CA ASP A 50 -2.90 12.68 9.13
C ASP A 50 -1.63 11.81 9.20
N PHE A 51 -0.52 12.23 8.59
CA PHE A 51 0.75 11.51 8.68
C PHE A 51 1.26 11.52 10.12
N PHE A 52 1.16 12.65 10.81
CA PHE A 52 1.53 12.76 12.22
C PHE A 52 0.56 12.03 13.15
N ALA A 53 -0.61 11.63 12.66
CA ALA A 53 -1.55 10.72 13.31
C ALA A 53 -1.31 9.24 12.95
N ASP A 54 -0.16 8.89 12.36
CA ASP A 54 0.18 7.55 11.90
C ASP A 54 -0.84 6.96 10.90
N ARG A 55 -1.17 7.75 9.87
CA ARG A 55 -2.05 7.33 8.76
C ARG A 55 -1.37 7.56 7.41
N PRO A 56 -1.76 6.80 6.36
CA PRO A 56 -1.34 7.11 5.01
C PRO A 56 -1.88 8.48 4.59
N ILE A 57 -1.09 9.21 3.80
CA ILE A 57 -1.52 10.50 3.24
C ILE A 57 -1.44 10.48 1.73
N THR A 58 -2.25 11.31 1.09
CA THR A 58 -2.24 11.44 -0.37
C THR A 58 -0.96 12.14 -0.83
N PHE A 59 -0.39 11.70 -1.96
CA PHE A 59 0.65 12.48 -2.67
C PHE A 59 0.32 12.77 -4.12
N LEU A 60 -0.58 12.00 -4.72
CA LEU A 60 -1.00 12.19 -6.10
C LEU A 60 -2.46 11.84 -6.24
N LYS A 61 -3.20 12.67 -6.98
CA LYS A 61 -4.59 12.43 -7.37
C LYS A 61 -4.70 12.66 -8.86
N ASN A 62 -5.16 11.67 -9.62
CA ASN A 62 -5.36 11.82 -11.07
C ASN A 62 -6.76 12.40 -11.38
N GLU A 63 -6.99 12.77 -12.64
CA GLU A 63 -8.25 13.37 -13.11
C GLU A 63 -9.46 12.44 -12.90
N ASN A 64 -9.24 11.13 -12.86
CA ASN A 64 -10.27 10.11 -12.63
C ASN A 64 -10.57 9.88 -11.14
N GLY A 65 -9.97 10.68 -10.25
CA GLY A 65 -10.21 10.60 -8.81
C GLY A 65 -9.38 9.54 -8.07
N ALA A 66 -8.51 8.79 -8.76
CA ALA A 66 -7.65 7.82 -8.10
C ALA A 66 -6.55 8.51 -7.30
N VAL A 67 -6.38 8.02 -6.09
CA VAL A 67 -5.48 8.57 -5.08
C VAL A 67 -4.32 7.60 -4.87
N LYS A 68 -3.09 8.11 -4.95
CA LYS A 68 -1.89 7.39 -4.53
C LYS A 68 -1.38 7.96 -3.21
N THR A 69 -0.94 7.06 -2.32
CA THR A 69 -0.64 7.40 -0.94
C THR A 69 0.81 7.13 -0.54
N ILE A 70 1.33 7.97 0.34
CA ILE A 70 2.49 7.68 1.18
C ILE A 70 2.00 6.73 2.27
N SER A 71 2.75 5.65 2.52
CA SER A 71 2.42 4.70 3.58
C SER A 71 2.37 5.39 4.96
N ALA A 72 1.60 4.81 5.88
CA ALA A 72 1.63 5.24 7.27
C ALA A 72 3.04 5.15 7.89
N PRO A 73 3.42 6.06 8.79
CA PRO A 73 4.72 6.05 9.47
C PRO A 73 5.14 4.73 10.11
N HIS A 74 4.25 4.03 10.82
CA HIS A 74 4.59 2.74 11.42
C HIS A 74 5.03 1.73 10.34
N MET A 75 4.35 1.73 9.19
CA MET A 75 4.66 0.83 8.09
C MET A 75 6.00 1.20 7.47
N ILE A 76 6.28 2.50 7.30
CA ILE A 76 7.60 2.98 6.84
C ILE A 76 8.70 2.51 7.78
N ALA A 77 8.53 2.69 9.09
CA ALA A 77 9.49 2.25 10.10
C ALA A 77 9.70 0.73 10.07
N THR A 78 8.61 -0.05 10.00
CA THR A 78 8.65 -1.52 9.89
C THR A 78 9.39 -1.98 8.63
N LEU A 79 9.10 -1.39 7.47
CA LEU A 79 9.81 -1.71 6.22
C LEU A 79 11.30 -1.40 6.32
N LEU A 80 11.68 -0.22 6.82
CA LEU A 80 13.08 0.17 6.99
C LEU A 80 13.82 -0.73 7.99
N TYR A 81 13.16 -1.13 9.07
CA TYR A 81 13.71 -2.03 10.07
C TYR A 81 14.07 -3.39 9.47
N HIS A 82 13.11 -4.01 8.76
CA HIS A 82 13.32 -5.32 8.15
C HIS A 82 14.28 -5.27 6.96
N LEU A 83 14.48 -4.10 6.34
CA LEU A 83 15.43 -3.93 5.25
C LEU A 83 16.90 -4.00 5.70
N GLU A 84 17.16 -4.01 7.01
CA GLU A 84 18.48 -4.28 7.62
C GLU A 84 19.61 -3.49 6.94
N LEU A 85 19.35 -2.20 6.71
CA LEU A 85 20.21 -1.32 5.94
C LEU A 85 21.53 -1.05 6.66
N GLN A 86 22.59 -1.00 5.89
CA GLN A 86 23.92 -0.57 6.31
C GLN A 86 24.48 0.46 5.32
N LYS A 87 25.46 1.24 5.80
CA LYS A 87 26.19 2.18 4.94
C LYS A 87 26.83 1.43 3.76
N GLY A 88 26.74 2.01 2.57
CA GLY A 88 27.25 1.43 1.34
C GLY A 88 26.37 0.37 0.70
N ASN A 89 25.17 0.08 1.24
CA ASN A 89 24.26 -0.88 0.61
C ASN A 89 23.67 -0.33 -0.70
N ASP A 90 23.50 -1.24 -1.66
CA ASP A 90 22.72 -1.04 -2.87
C ASP A 90 21.31 -1.59 -2.67
N VAL A 91 20.31 -0.73 -2.84
CA VAL A 91 18.91 -1.07 -2.58
C VAL A 91 18.09 -0.87 -3.85
N VAL A 92 17.25 -1.84 -4.17
CA VAL A 92 16.23 -1.72 -5.21
C VAL A 92 14.87 -1.51 -4.57
N LEU A 93 14.21 -0.42 -4.92
CA LEU A 93 12.86 -0.08 -4.50
C LEU A 93 11.90 -0.22 -5.68
N ILE A 94 10.86 -1.02 -5.53
CA ILE A 94 9.81 -1.25 -6.54
C ILE A 94 8.49 -0.71 -6.00
N GLY A 95 7.83 0.15 -6.76
CA GLY A 95 6.80 1.04 -6.23
C GLY A 95 7.48 2.25 -5.60
N CYS A 96 7.55 3.33 -6.35
CA CYS A 96 8.23 4.57 -5.95
C CYS A 96 7.42 5.35 -4.91
N LYS A 97 6.08 5.25 -4.99
CA LYS A 97 5.14 6.11 -4.25
C LYS A 97 5.52 7.58 -4.43
N SER A 98 5.60 8.36 -3.36
CA SER A 98 6.05 9.75 -3.44
C SER A 98 7.56 9.93 -3.58
N GLY A 99 8.36 8.88 -3.37
CA GLY A 99 9.81 8.95 -3.22
C GLY A 99 10.30 9.13 -1.78
N TYR A 100 9.42 9.27 -0.79
CA TYR A 100 9.81 9.51 0.61
C TYR A 100 10.64 8.36 1.21
N ILE A 101 10.22 7.11 1.03
CA ILE A 101 10.99 5.94 1.49
C ILE A 101 12.36 5.87 0.79
N ALA A 102 12.44 6.20 -0.50
CA ALA A 102 13.71 6.20 -1.22
C ALA A 102 14.72 7.19 -0.61
N ALA A 103 14.25 8.37 -0.22
CA ALA A 103 15.05 9.38 0.45
C ALA A 103 15.52 8.94 1.85
N LEU A 104 14.63 8.29 2.63
CA LEU A 104 15.01 7.71 3.92
C LEU A 104 16.09 6.63 3.78
N ILE A 105 15.93 5.72 2.81
CA ILE A 105 16.92 4.69 2.52
C ILE A 105 18.26 5.34 2.13
N ALA A 106 18.24 6.35 1.26
CA ALA A 106 19.43 7.06 0.81
C ALA A 106 20.21 7.72 1.95
N ILE A 107 19.52 8.29 2.95
CA ILE A 107 20.18 8.80 4.17
C ILE A 107 20.90 7.68 4.91
N ILE A 108 20.23 6.55 5.13
CA ILE A 108 20.75 5.45 5.95
C ILE A 108 21.96 4.79 5.27
N VAL A 109 21.90 4.53 3.95
CA VAL A 109 23.00 3.91 3.21
C VAL A 109 24.15 4.89 2.91
N GLY A 110 23.88 6.20 2.91
CA GLY A 110 24.87 7.25 2.72
C GLY A 110 25.44 7.33 1.30
N GLU A 111 26.45 8.19 1.13
CA GLU A 111 27.05 8.52 -0.19
C GLU A 111 27.74 7.34 -0.89
N GLU A 112 28.14 6.31 -0.14
CA GLU A 112 28.76 5.10 -0.67
C GLU A 112 27.75 4.06 -1.16
N GLY A 113 26.46 4.24 -0.83
CA GLY A 113 25.37 3.36 -1.25
C GLY A 113 24.58 3.90 -2.45
N SER A 114 23.61 3.12 -2.92
CA SER A 114 22.69 3.57 -3.97
C SER A 114 21.26 3.06 -3.76
N VAL A 115 20.29 3.84 -4.25
CA VAL A 115 18.88 3.46 -4.27
C VAL A 115 18.37 3.52 -5.69
N LYS A 116 18.01 2.37 -6.26
CA LYS A 116 17.42 2.28 -7.61
C LYS A 116 15.91 2.11 -7.46
N VAL A 117 15.16 3.08 -7.92
CA VAL A 117 13.71 3.17 -7.75
C VAL A 117 13.02 2.86 -9.08
N LEU A 118 12.10 1.90 -9.08
CA LEU A 118 11.34 1.46 -10.24
C LEU A 118 9.84 1.63 -9.98
N ASP A 119 9.10 2.16 -10.96
CA ASP A 119 7.64 2.27 -10.91
C ASP A 119 7.03 2.22 -12.32
N PRO A 120 5.90 1.52 -12.52
CA PRO A 120 5.21 1.47 -13.80
C PRO A 120 4.32 2.68 -14.11
N SER A 121 4.07 3.57 -13.14
CA SER A 121 3.26 4.76 -13.33
C SER A 121 4.13 5.95 -13.70
N GLN A 122 3.91 6.48 -14.91
CA GLN A 122 4.67 7.62 -15.43
C GLN A 122 4.42 8.88 -14.60
N SER A 123 3.19 9.08 -14.10
CA SER A 123 2.85 10.20 -13.21
C SER A 123 3.59 10.11 -11.87
N VAL A 124 3.72 8.92 -11.29
CA VAL A 124 4.51 8.68 -10.07
C VAL A 124 5.99 8.96 -10.29
N ILE A 125 6.56 8.47 -11.40
CA ILE A 125 7.96 8.74 -11.75
C ILE A 125 8.21 10.24 -11.88
N GLN A 126 7.34 10.98 -12.57
CA GLN A 126 7.46 12.43 -12.71
C GLN A 126 7.40 13.15 -11.36
N HIS A 127 6.43 12.78 -10.51
CA HIS A 127 6.29 13.31 -9.16
C HIS A 127 7.56 13.11 -8.36
N ALA A 128 8.07 11.88 -8.30
CA ALA A 128 9.23 11.53 -7.51
C ALA A 128 10.51 12.14 -8.07
N THR A 129 10.74 12.12 -9.39
CA THR A 129 11.92 12.73 -10.01
C THR A 129 11.99 14.23 -9.72
N SER A 130 10.86 14.95 -9.70
CA SER A 130 10.85 16.39 -9.39
C SER A 130 11.30 16.71 -7.96
N ARG A 131 11.02 15.80 -7.01
CA ARG A 131 11.38 15.94 -5.60
C ARG A 131 12.77 15.37 -5.32
N LEU A 132 13.15 14.31 -6.01
CA LEU A 132 14.42 13.63 -5.77
C LEU A 132 15.61 14.24 -6.53
N THR A 133 15.45 15.42 -7.15
CA THR A 133 16.50 16.08 -7.95
C THR A 133 17.82 16.34 -7.20
N HIS A 134 17.78 16.49 -5.88
CA HIS A 134 18.96 16.77 -5.05
C HIS A 134 19.53 15.53 -4.34
N TRP A 135 19.14 14.32 -4.78
CA TRP A 135 19.55 13.06 -4.18
C TRP A 135 20.50 12.29 -5.13
N PRO A 136 21.82 12.50 -5.03
CA PRO A 136 22.79 11.96 -6.00
C PRO A 136 22.90 10.43 -5.97
N THR A 137 22.51 9.80 -4.87
CA THR A 137 22.54 8.34 -4.70
C THR A 137 21.25 7.65 -5.14
N ILE A 138 20.25 8.40 -5.60
CA ILE A 138 18.96 7.86 -6.02
C ILE A 138 18.83 7.92 -7.54
N GLU A 139 18.54 6.77 -8.14
CA GLU A 139 18.23 6.66 -9.56
C GLU A 139 16.78 6.22 -9.72
N VAL A 140 15.94 7.06 -10.32
CA VAL A 140 14.53 6.78 -10.58
C VAL A 140 14.35 6.37 -12.05
N ARG A 141 13.73 5.21 -12.30
CA ARG A 141 13.43 4.71 -13.65
C ARG A 141 11.98 4.27 -13.79
N HIS A 142 11.34 4.69 -14.87
CA HIS A 142 10.09 4.11 -15.32
C HIS A 142 10.32 2.71 -15.89
N ILE A 143 9.39 1.79 -15.63
CA ILE A 143 9.37 0.44 -16.22
C ILE A 143 8.02 0.20 -16.88
N GLU A 144 7.96 -0.55 -17.97
CA GLU A 144 6.67 -0.84 -18.62
C GLU A 144 5.88 -1.94 -17.92
N SER A 145 6.60 -2.87 -17.27
CA SER A 145 6.01 -3.99 -16.54
C SER A 145 6.96 -4.46 -15.46
N LEU A 146 6.39 -4.83 -14.32
CA LEU A 146 7.12 -5.47 -13.22
C LEU A 146 7.70 -6.83 -13.61
N GLN A 147 7.12 -7.51 -14.60
CA GLN A 147 7.54 -8.85 -15.02
C GLN A 147 8.81 -8.84 -15.86
N ILE A 148 9.25 -7.67 -16.33
CA ILE A 148 10.40 -7.53 -17.24
C ILE A 148 11.50 -6.74 -16.53
N SER A 149 12.69 -7.34 -16.44
CA SER A 149 13.88 -6.64 -15.96
C SER A 149 14.16 -5.41 -16.84
N PRO A 150 14.45 -4.24 -16.24
CA PRO A 150 14.90 -3.08 -17.00
C PRO A 150 16.19 -3.39 -17.77
N ILE A 151 16.38 -2.71 -18.91
CA ILE A 151 17.62 -2.78 -19.68
C ILE A 151 18.76 -2.19 -18.85
N ALA A 152 19.94 -2.83 -18.88
CA ALA A 152 21.12 -2.41 -18.12
C ALA A 152 20.83 -2.21 -16.62
N PHE A 153 20.05 -3.13 -16.04
CA PHE A 153 19.83 -3.22 -14.61
C PHE A 153 20.86 -4.16 -13.95
N PRO A 154 21.19 -4.01 -12.66
CA PRO A 154 22.13 -4.89 -11.98
C PRO A 154 21.81 -6.38 -12.18
N GLY A 155 22.88 -7.17 -12.32
CA GLY A 155 22.79 -8.62 -12.47
C GLY A 155 22.50 -9.34 -11.15
N GLU A 156 23.02 -8.82 -10.04
CA GLU A 156 22.81 -9.34 -8.68
C GLU A 156 22.11 -8.28 -7.82
N LEU A 157 21.22 -8.72 -6.93
CA LEU A 157 20.39 -7.90 -6.06
C LEU A 157 20.57 -8.34 -4.61
N ASN A 158 20.87 -7.41 -3.69
CA ASN A 158 21.11 -7.76 -2.29
C ASN A 158 19.96 -7.36 -1.35
N ARG A 159 19.36 -6.18 -1.58
CA ARG A 159 18.21 -5.67 -0.82
C ARG A 159 17.17 -5.19 -1.80
N VAL A 160 16.01 -5.85 -1.80
CA VAL A 160 14.87 -5.44 -2.64
C VAL A 160 13.68 -5.16 -1.74
N LEU A 161 13.07 -4.00 -1.92
CA LEU A 161 11.84 -3.61 -1.24
C LEU A 161 10.75 -3.35 -2.29
N VAL A 162 9.61 -4.02 -2.14
CA VAL A 162 8.41 -3.76 -2.92
C VAL A 162 7.41 -3.01 -2.03
N THR A 163 6.95 -1.83 -2.46
CA THR A 163 6.01 -1.00 -1.69
C THR A 163 4.62 -0.91 -2.33
N GLY A 164 4.18 -2.02 -2.91
CA GLY A 164 2.80 -2.25 -3.28
C GLY A 164 2.52 -3.75 -3.32
N GLN A 165 1.24 -4.10 -3.37
CA GLN A 165 0.80 -5.48 -3.45
C GLN A 165 1.19 -6.11 -4.79
N ILE A 166 1.72 -7.33 -4.72
CA ILE A 166 1.97 -8.22 -5.85
C ILE A 166 1.51 -9.63 -5.49
N LYS A 167 1.05 -10.40 -6.49
CA LYS A 167 0.61 -11.80 -6.26
C LYS A 167 1.80 -12.71 -5.98
N GLU A 168 2.87 -12.54 -6.76
CA GLU A 168 4.11 -13.29 -6.68
C GLU A 168 5.29 -12.42 -7.12
N LEU A 169 6.51 -12.81 -6.74
CA LEU A 169 7.70 -12.11 -7.19
C LEU A 169 7.93 -12.30 -8.69
N PRO A 170 8.26 -11.23 -9.43
CA PRO A 170 8.78 -11.34 -10.78
C PRO A 170 10.01 -12.27 -10.86
N GLU A 171 10.05 -13.13 -11.87
CA GLU A 171 11.09 -14.16 -12.00
C GLU A 171 12.51 -13.58 -12.10
N TRP A 172 12.66 -12.38 -12.70
CA TRP A 172 13.96 -11.72 -12.79
C TRP A 172 14.46 -11.20 -11.44
N ILE A 173 13.58 -10.95 -10.47
CA ILE A 173 13.97 -10.61 -9.10
C ILE A 173 14.36 -11.89 -8.38
N ASN A 174 13.47 -12.88 -8.44
CA ASN A 174 13.62 -14.19 -7.82
C ASN A 174 14.99 -14.83 -8.14
N SER A 175 15.36 -14.84 -9.43
CA SER A 175 16.59 -15.45 -9.93
C SER A 175 17.87 -14.62 -9.72
N ARG A 176 17.78 -13.38 -9.23
CA ARG A 176 18.92 -12.46 -9.10
C ARG A 176 19.24 -12.05 -7.67
N ILE A 177 18.51 -12.55 -6.67
CA ILE A 177 18.85 -12.29 -5.27
C ILE A 177 20.18 -12.99 -4.95
N SER A 178 21.19 -12.19 -4.58
CA SER A 178 22.50 -12.70 -4.16
C SER A 178 22.39 -13.52 -2.88
N GLU A 179 23.35 -14.40 -2.63
CA GLU A 179 23.47 -15.10 -1.35
C GLU A 179 23.39 -14.13 -0.15
N SER A 180 22.62 -14.48 0.88
CA SER A 180 22.32 -13.60 2.04
C SER A 180 21.64 -12.27 1.70
N GLY A 181 21.20 -12.10 0.45
CA GLY A 181 20.30 -11.05 0.02
C GLY A 181 18.85 -11.43 0.28
N PHE A 182 17.95 -10.45 0.24
CA PHE A 182 16.53 -10.72 0.44
C PHE A 182 15.60 -9.72 -0.25
N VAL A 183 14.35 -10.13 -0.40
CA VAL A 183 13.23 -9.31 -0.84
C VAL A 183 12.26 -9.12 0.31
N ILE A 184 11.76 -7.90 0.48
CA ILE A 184 10.59 -7.62 1.32
C ILE A 184 9.45 -7.18 0.40
N ALA A 185 8.33 -7.89 0.44
CA ALA A 185 7.19 -7.58 -0.41
C ALA A 185 5.86 -7.93 0.27
N PRO A 186 4.82 -7.09 0.09
CA PRO A 186 3.44 -7.48 0.34
C PRO A 186 2.99 -8.50 -0.72
N LEU A 187 2.88 -9.77 -0.32
CA LEU A 187 2.47 -10.88 -1.19
C LEU A 187 1.04 -11.33 -0.84
N GLY A 188 0.23 -11.56 -1.86
CA GLY A 188 -1.14 -12.08 -1.71
C GLY A 188 -2.14 -11.37 -2.60
N GLY A 189 -3.43 -11.53 -2.30
CA GLY A 189 -4.52 -10.82 -2.97
C GLY A 189 -4.74 -9.42 -2.41
N ILE A 190 -5.68 -8.66 -2.99
CA ILE A 190 -6.01 -7.29 -2.55
C ILE A 190 -6.54 -7.29 -1.11
N THR A 191 -7.34 -8.30 -0.76
CA THR A 191 -8.04 -8.42 0.52
C THR A 191 -7.25 -9.21 1.57
N GLY A 192 -6.32 -10.07 1.13
CA GLY A 192 -5.49 -10.91 1.99
C GLY A 192 -4.05 -10.91 1.52
N GLN A 193 -3.25 -9.96 2.02
CA GLN A 193 -1.82 -9.87 1.76
C GLN A 193 -1.01 -9.92 3.06
N LYS A 194 0.16 -10.52 2.97
CA LYS A 194 1.14 -10.63 4.05
C LYS A 194 2.43 -9.96 3.63
N LEU A 195 3.06 -9.26 4.57
CA LEU A 195 4.41 -8.76 4.36
C LEU A 195 5.37 -9.94 4.52
N MET A 196 6.03 -10.31 3.43
CA MET A 196 6.95 -11.45 3.40
C MET A 196 8.39 -10.95 3.26
N LYS A 197 9.31 -11.51 4.04
CA LYS A 197 10.75 -11.43 3.80
C LYS A 197 11.21 -12.76 3.18
N LEU A 198 11.77 -12.70 1.98
CA LEU A 198 12.26 -13.85 1.22
C LEU A 198 13.78 -13.77 1.14
N GLU A 199 14.49 -14.58 1.93
CA GLU A 199 15.95 -14.53 2.04
C GLU A 199 16.62 -15.65 1.24
N CYS A 200 17.65 -15.31 0.46
CA CYS A 200 18.39 -16.27 -0.35
C CYS A 200 19.41 -17.01 0.51
N GLN A 201 19.23 -18.33 0.62
CA GLN A 201 20.16 -19.25 1.28
C GLN A 201 20.38 -20.47 0.37
N ASP A 202 21.63 -20.76 0.04
CA ASP A 202 22.02 -21.87 -0.85
C ASP A 202 21.30 -21.84 -2.21
N GLY A 203 20.98 -20.64 -2.72
CA GLY A 203 20.27 -20.43 -3.98
C GLY A 203 18.75 -20.63 -3.93
N GLU A 204 18.16 -20.81 -2.74
CA GLU A 204 16.72 -20.88 -2.53
C GLU A 204 16.22 -19.68 -1.71
N LEU A 205 15.04 -19.15 -2.05
CA LEU A 205 14.40 -18.09 -1.26
C LEU A 205 13.56 -18.69 -0.13
N LEU A 206 14.02 -18.51 1.10
CA LEU A 206 13.32 -18.95 2.30
C LEU A 206 12.36 -17.87 2.82
N PRO A 207 11.06 -18.17 2.96
CA PRO A 207 10.07 -17.19 3.39
C PRO A 207 9.99 -17.02 4.91
N THR A 208 9.84 -15.76 5.34
CA THR A 208 9.45 -15.37 6.69
C THR A 208 8.21 -14.47 6.61
N ASP A 209 7.15 -14.85 7.31
CA ASP A 209 5.91 -14.07 7.45
C ASP A 209 6.10 -12.98 8.51
N LEU A 210 5.95 -11.71 8.11
CA LEU A 210 6.07 -10.54 8.97
C LEU A 210 4.70 -9.97 9.39
N GLY A 211 3.60 -10.62 9.01
CA GLY A 211 2.25 -10.27 9.38
C GLY A 211 1.40 -9.68 8.26
N HIS A 212 0.13 -9.42 8.58
CA HIS A 212 -0.86 -8.88 7.66
C HIS A 212 -0.63 -7.39 7.38
N VAL A 213 -0.80 -7.00 6.12
CA VAL A 213 -0.67 -5.61 5.68
C VAL A 213 -1.75 -5.24 4.67
N SER A 214 -1.87 -3.96 4.34
CA SER A 214 -2.73 -3.50 3.25
C SER A 214 -1.97 -2.48 2.41
N PHE A 215 -1.63 -2.88 1.20
CA PHE A 215 -1.04 -2.04 0.16
C PHE A 215 -1.91 -2.10 -1.10
N GLY A 216 -1.98 -0.98 -1.81
CA GLY A 216 -2.51 -0.97 -3.18
C GLY A 216 -1.56 -1.70 -4.16
N PRO A 217 -2.05 -2.19 -5.30
CA PRO A 217 -1.23 -2.89 -6.27
C PRO A 217 -0.11 -2.02 -6.84
N VAL A 218 1.06 -2.62 -7.11
CA VAL A 218 2.19 -1.90 -7.74
C VAL A 218 1.90 -1.59 -9.21
N ASP A 219 1.21 -2.50 -9.92
CA ASP A 219 1.03 -2.46 -11.39
C ASP A 219 -0.10 -1.51 -11.85
N ILE A 220 -0.57 -0.63 -10.97
CA ILE A 220 -1.53 0.41 -11.33
C ILE A 220 -0.78 1.46 -12.17
N SER A 221 -0.71 1.17 -13.49
CA SER A 221 -0.56 2.16 -14.55
C SER A 221 -1.55 3.31 -14.31
N ASP A 222 -1.35 4.50 -14.88
CA ASP A 222 -2.14 5.71 -14.56
C ASP A 222 -3.68 5.59 -14.77
N VAL A 223 -4.16 4.43 -15.21
CA VAL A 223 -5.53 3.93 -15.10
C VAL A 223 -5.87 3.71 -13.62
N GLY A 224 -6.66 4.60 -13.06
CA GLY A 224 -6.83 4.77 -11.62
C GLY A 224 -7.32 3.55 -10.82
N ILE A 225 -7.46 3.76 -9.51
CA ILE A 225 -8.49 3.06 -8.71
C ILE A 225 -9.82 3.45 -9.34
N GLY A 226 -10.22 2.71 -10.38
CA GLY A 226 -11.59 2.74 -10.86
C GLY A 226 -12.52 2.19 -9.76
N PRO A 227 -13.84 2.36 -9.88
CA PRO A 227 -14.74 1.61 -9.03
C PRO A 227 -14.43 0.13 -9.11
N ILE A 228 -14.52 -0.52 -7.96
CA ILE A 228 -14.21 -1.94 -7.73
C ILE A 228 -14.72 -2.78 -8.90
N GLY A 229 -13.80 -3.45 -9.59
CA GLY A 229 -14.14 -4.34 -10.70
C GLY A 229 -14.87 -5.60 -10.23
N PRO A 230 -15.52 -6.36 -11.14
CA PRO A 230 -16.27 -7.57 -10.76
C PRO A 230 -15.43 -8.58 -9.99
N ASN A 231 -14.21 -8.86 -10.45
CA ASN A 231 -13.28 -9.78 -9.79
C ASN A 231 -12.78 -9.25 -8.45
N GLU A 232 -12.54 -7.94 -8.34
CA GLU A 232 -12.10 -7.33 -7.08
C GLU A 232 -13.20 -7.40 -6.01
N LEU A 233 -14.45 -7.18 -6.42
CA LEU A 233 -15.60 -7.35 -5.53
C LEU A 233 -15.80 -8.81 -5.12
N ALA A 234 -15.58 -9.76 -6.04
CA ALA A 234 -15.62 -11.18 -5.73
C ALA A 234 -14.56 -11.58 -4.69
N ASP A 235 -13.32 -11.11 -4.84
CA ASP A 235 -12.23 -11.36 -3.90
C ASP A 235 -12.51 -10.77 -2.50
N ILE A 236 -13.20 -9.61 -2.43
CA ILE A 236 -13.66 -9.01 -1.16
C ILE A 236 -14.73 -9.89 -0.50
N LEU A 237 -15.72 -10.34 -1.27
CA LEU A 237 -16.81 -11.14 -0.78
C LEU A 237 -16.37 -12.53 -0.31
N GLU A 238 -15.39 -13.15 -0.99
CA GLU A 238 -14.78 -14.41 -0.56
C GLU A 238 -14.10 -14.28 0.80
N LEU A 239 -13.31 -13.22 1.03
CA LEU A 239 -12.68 -13.05 2.35
C LEU A 239 -13.72 -12.78 3.45
N ALA A 240 -14.72 -11.97 3.13
CA ALA A 240 -15.77 -11.64 4.08
C ALA A 240 -16.61 -12.85 4.47
N ILE A 241 -16.94 -13.72 3.51
CA ILE A 241 -17.73 -14.91 3.78
C ILE A 241 -16.96 -15.90 4.65
N GLU A 242 -15.65 -16.04 4.45
CA GLU A 242 -14.78 -16.85 5.32
C GLU A 242 -14.79 -16.29 6.75
N THR A 243 -14.62 -14.98 6.89
CA THR A 243 -14.63 -14.30 8.20
C THR A 243 -15.98 -14.45 8.91
N PHE A 244 -17.10 -14.30 8.19
CA PHE A 244 -18.43 -14.46 8.78
C PHE A 244 -18.72 -15.91 9.18
N ARG A 245 -18.18 -16.90 8.47
CA ARG A 245 -18.26 -18.32 8.86
C ARG A 245 -17.52 -18.58 10.16
N GLU A 246 -16.30 -18.05 10.30
CA GLU A 246 -15.51 -18.19 11.52
C GLU A 246 -16.18 -17.54 12.73
N MET A 247 -16.85 -16.41 12.53
CA MET A 247 -17.56 -15.66 13.58
C MET A 247 -18.98 -16.16 13.85
N GLU A 248 -19.46 -17.21 13.17
CA GLU A 248 -20.85 -17.67 13.20
C GLU A 248 -21.88 -16.54 12.92
N ALA A 249 -21.48 -15.53 12.13
CA ALA A 249 -22.23 -14.30 11.87
C ALA A 249 -23.08 -14.36 10.58
N ILE A 250 -23.15 -15.53 9.93
CA ILE A 250 -23.86 -15.75 8.67
C ILE A 250 -24.71 -17.02 8.72
N THR A 251 -25.93 -16.97 8.16
CA THR A 251 -26.80 -18.12 7.98
C THR A 251 -26.43 -18.88 6.70
N LYS A 252 -26.86 -20.14 6.62
CA LYS A 252 -26.62 -20.96 5.43
C LYS A 252 -27.21 -20.33 4.15
N GLU A 253 -28.38 -19.72 4.23
CA GLU A 253 -29.05 -19.11 3.08
C GLU A 253 -28.29 -17.88 2.56
N GLU A 254 -27.72 -17.06 3.44
CA GLU A 254 -26.85 -15.95 3.02
C GLU A 254 -25.52 -16.42 2.47
N ASN A 255 -24.99 -17.48 3.06
CA ASN A 255 -23.75 -18.08 2.62
C ASN A 255 -23.86 -18.54 1.16
N ASP A 256 -24.89 -19.33 0.86
CA ASP A 256 -25.15 -19.83 -0.49
C ASP A 256 -25.42 -18.64 -1.45
N SER A 257 -26.14 -17.61 -1.00
CA SER A 257 -26.42 -16.40 -1.78
C SER A 257 -25.19 -15.55 -2.11
N ILE A 258 -24.20 -15.47 -1.22
CA ILE A 258 -22.95 -14.73 -1.48
C ILE A 258 -22.02 -15.57 -2.36
N GLU A 259 -21.95 -16.90 -2.17
CA GLU A 259 -21.20 -17.78 -3.07
C GLU A 259 -21.72 -17.68 -4.51
N ASP A 260 -23.04 -17.68 -4.70
CA ASP A 260 -23.66 -17.47 -6.01
C ASP A 260 -23.31 -16.09 -6.59
N LEU A 261 -23.30 -15.04 -5.75
CA LEU A 261 -22.89 -13.69 -6.18
C LEU A 261 -21.43 -13.65 -6.64
N ILE A 262 -20.52 -14.29 -5.90
CA ILE A 262 -19.10 -14.39 -6.23
C ILE A 262 -18.92 -15.06 -7.60
N VAL A 263 -19.58 -16.20 -7.83
CA VAL A 263 -19.51 -16.91 -9.12
C VAL A 263 -20.00 -16.02 -10.26
N ASN A 264 -21.16 -15.37 -10.08
CA ASN A 264 -21.73 -14.50 -11.11
C ASN A 264 -20.88 -13.26 -11.37
N LEU A 265 -20.18 -12.73 -10.36
CA LEU A 265 -19.25 -11.62 -10.53
C LEU A 265 -18.00 -12.03 -11.33
N ARG A 266 -17.48 -13.25 -11.12
CA ARG A 266 -16.35 -13.80 -11.88
C ARG A 266 -16.69 -14.13 -13.33
N ASP A 267 -17.96 -14.36 -13.63
CA ASP A 267 -18.46 -14.60 -15.00
C ASP A 267 -18.66 -13.30 -15.81
N LEU A 268 -18.53 -12.13 -15.18
CA LEU A 268 -18.64 -10.85 -15.87
C LEU A 268 -17.35 -10.52 -16.66
N PRO A 269 -17.47 -9.78 -17.79
CA PRO A 269 -16.30 -9.31 -18.54
C PRO A 269 -15.37 -8.42 -17.70
N ASP A 270 -14.06 -8.65 -17.80
CA ASP A 270 -13.03 -7.85 -17.12
C ASP A 270 -12.96 -6.40 -17.61
N ASP A 271 -13.50 -6.11 -18.81
CA ASP A 271 -13.48 -4.78 -19.47
C ASP A 271 -14.78 -3.97 -19.25
N LEU A 272 -15.59 -4.36 -18.26
CA LEU A 272 -16.81 -3.62 -17.92
C LEU A 272 -16.48 -2.17 -17.53
N PRO A 273 -17.16 -1.17 -18.14
CA PRO A 273 -16.99 0.21 -17.72
C PRO A 273 -17.51 0.38 -16.28
N PRO A 274 -16.89 1.25 -15.48
CA PRO A 274 -17.39 1.70 -14.18
C PRO A 274 -18.90 1.96 -14.11
N PRO A 275 -19.58 1.55 -13.01
CA PRO A 275 -20.96 1.99 -12.76
C PRO A 275 -21.05 3.53 -12.76
N GLY A 276 -21.90 4.08 -13.63
CA GLY A 276 -22.06 5.54 -13.80
C GLY A 276 -21.20 6.15 -14.92
N GLU A 277 -20.35 5.37 -15.58
CA GLU A 277 -19.64 5.78 -16.80
C GLU A 277 -20.26 5.19 -18.06
N ALA A 278 -19.77 5.61 -19.23
CA ALA A 278 -20.19 5.13 -20.55
C ALA A 278 -21.69 5.29 -20.90
N GLY A 279 -22.44 6.11 -20.16
CA GLY A 279 -23.84 6.44 -20.47
C GLY A 279 -24.86 5.34 -20.13
N VAL A 280 -24.45 4.34 -19.35
CA VAL A 280 -25.34 3.31 -18.79
C VAL A 280 -25.85 3.80 -17.43
N ALA A 281 -27.17 3.73 -17.20
CA ALA A 281 -27.72 4.06 -15.90
C ALA A 281 -27.15 3.11 -14.83
N ILE A 282 -26.82 3.63 -13.63
CA ILE A 282 -26.20 2.84 -12.55
C ILE A 282 -27.03 1.58 -12.23
N GLU A 283 -28.36 1.69 -12.25
CA GLU A 283 -29.31 0.61 -12.03
C GLU A 283 -29.32 -0.47 -13.14
N GLU A 284 -28.84 -0.13 -14.32
CA GLU A 284 -28.75 -1.02 -15.49
C GLU A 284 -27.38 -1.69 -15.58
N HIS A 285 -26.41 -1.26 -14.76
CA HIS A 285 -25.06 -1.80 -14.76
C HIS A 285 -25.07 -3.28 -14.32
N PRO A 286 -24.42 -4.20 -15.07
CA PRO A 286 -24.45 -5.65 -14.78
C PRO A 286 -24.02 -6.01 -13.36
N MET A 287 -22.96 -5.40 -12.82
CA MET A 287 -22.57 -5.61 -11.42
C MET A 287 -23.64 -5.14 -10.43
N ILE A 288 -24.26 -3.98 -10.67
CA ILE A 288 -25.27 -3.41 -9.77
C ILE A 288 -26.52 -4.29 -9.78
N ARG A 289 -26.90 -4.83 -10.94
CA ARG A 289 -27.98 -5.81 -11.04
C ARG A 289 -27.73 -7.08 -10.25
N LEU A 290 -26.51 -7.62 -10.28
CA LEU A 290 -26.15 -8.80 -9.47
C LEU A 290 -26.26 -8.50 -7.97
N LEU A 291 -25.76 -7.34 -7.53
CA LEU A 291 -25.88 -6.92 -6.12
C LEU A 291 -27.34 -6.78 -5.68
N TYR A 292 -28.20 -6.19 -6.53
CA TYR A 292 -29.64 -6.08 -6.26
C TYR A 292 -30.37 -7.42 -6.32
N GLN A 293 -29.89 -8.40 -7.10
CA GLN A 293 -30.49 -9.73 -7.15
C GLN A 293 -30.17 -10.54 -5.88
N SER A 294 -29.00 -10.32 -5.27
CA SER A 294 -28.60 -10.92 -3.99
C SER A 294 -29.15 -10.18 -2.75
N SER A 295 -30.11 -9.27 -2.95
CA SER A 295 -30.54 -8.16 -2.09
C SER A 295 -30.76 -8.47 -0.59
N PRO A 296 -31.43 -9.54 -0.14
CA PRO A 296 -31.69 -9.71 1.30
C PRO A 296 -30.42 -9.97 2.12
N SER A 297 -29.52 -10.79 1.59
CA SER A 297 -28.28 -11.23 2.25
C SER A 297 -27.21 -10.15 2.18
N PHE A 298 -27.06 -9.55 0.99
CA PHE A 298 -26.05 -8.52 0.74
C PHE A 298 -26.33 -7.25 1.55
N ILE A 299 -27.57 -6.74 1.56
CA ILE A 299 -27.90 -5.48 2.27
C ILE A 299 -27.64 -5.59 3.77
N ARG A 300 -27.93 -6.74 4.38
CA ARG A 300 -27.73 -6.93 5.82
C ARG A 300 -26.24 -7.09 6.18
N LEU A 301 -25.47 -7.75 5.32
CA LEU A 301 -24.04 -7.94 5.54
C LEU A 301 -23.23 -6.73 5.07
N TRP A 302 -23.81 -5.83 4.27
CA TRP A 302 -23.13 -4.65 3.72
C TRP A 302 -22.47 -3.75 4.79
N PRO A 303 -23.09 -3.45 5.94
CA PRO A 303 -22.40 -2.71 7.00
C PRO A 303 -21.18 -3.45 7.58
N LEU A 304 -21.25 -4.78 7.70
CA LEU A 304 -20.12 -5.59 8.18
C LEU A 304 -19.02 -5.67 7.10
N LEU A 305 -19.41 -5.79 5.84
CA LEU A 305 -18.52 -5.71 4.69
C LEU A 305 -17.82 -4.35 4.64
N GLN A 306 -18.54 -3.25 4.87
CA GLN A 306 -17.97 -1.91 4.93
C GLN A 306 -16.94 -1.77 6.05
N LEU A 307 -17.15 -2.38 7.22
CA LEU A 307 -16.17 -2.41 8.31
C LEU A 307 -14.91 -3.22 7.97
N MET A 308 -15.01 -4.21 7.07
CA MET A 308 -13.88 -4.99 6.57
C MET A 308 -13.17 -4.33 5.38
N VAL A 309 -13.93 -3.63 4.52
CA VAL A 309 -13.45 -2.92 3.32
C VAL A 309 -12.87 -1.57 3.66
N GLN A 310 -13.35 -0.91 4.73
CA GLN A 310 -12.58 0.15 5.35
C GLN A 310 -11.28 -0.48 5.84
N PRO A 311 -10.12 -0.06 5.32
CA PRO A 311 -8.88 -0.49 5.91
C PRO A 311 -8.90 0.05 7.34
N ASN A 312 -9.15 -0.82 8.31
CA ASN A 312 -8.64 -0.64 9.66
C ASN A 312 -7.11 -0.70 9.53
N LEU A 313 -6.54 0.36 8.96
CA LEU A 313 -5.12 0.61 8.95
C LEU A 313 -4.74 0.67 10.41
N ALA A 314 -3.93 -0.29 10.84
CA ALA A 314 -3.30 -0.22 12.13
C ALA A 314 -2.67 1.18 12.25
N SER A 315 -3.03 1.91 13.29
CA SER A 315 -2.45 3.23 13.60
C SER A 315 -1.83 3.17 14.99
N PRO A 316 -0.83 2.29 15.21
CA PRO A 316 -0.20 2.12 16.51
C PRO A 316 0.44 3.41 17.03
N GLY A 317 0.80 4.34 16.14
CA GLY A 317 1.29 5.69 16.47
C GLY A 317 0.22 6.77 16.47
N GLY A 318 -1.07 6.43 16.38
CA GLY A 318 -2.18 7.38 16.40
C GLY A 318 -2.24 8.22 17.68
N TYR A 319 -3.03 9.29 17.66
CA TYR A 319 -3.38 9.98 18.90
C TYR A 319 -4.27 9.06 19.76
N ASP A 320 -4.12 9.12 21.08
CA ASP A 320 -5.01 8.40 22.00
C ASP A 320 -6.45 8.89 21.74
N ILE A 321 -7.30 8.03 21.19
CA ILE A 321 -8.74 8.30 21.07
C ILE A 321 -9.31 8.04 22.46
N ASP A 322 -9.64 9.10 23.21
CA ASP A 322 -10.54 8.97 24.36
C ASP A 322 -11.84 8.35 23.83
N SER A 323 -12.20 7.19 24.37
CA SER A 323 -13.17 6.24 23.84
C SER A 323 -14.64 6.68 23.98
N ASP A 324 -14.98 7.93 23.69
CA ASP A 324 -16.31 8.49 23.97
C ASP A 324 -16.95 9.31 22.83
N GLU A 325 -16.36 9.40 21.63
CA GLU A 325 -17.05 10.00 20.48
C GLU A 325 -17.67 8.92 19.56
N TYR A 326 -18.94 8.63 19.83
CA TYR A 326 -19.86 7.98 18.90
C TYR A 326 -19.79 8.70 17.54
N PHE A 327 -19.45 7.95 16.48
CA PHE A 327 -19.67 8.39 15.11
C PHE A 327 -21.15 8.69 14.91
N GLU A 328 -21.49 9.98 14.75
CA GLU A 328 -22.81 10.40 14.32
C GLU A 328 -23.07 9.83 12.92
N PHE A 329 -24.04 8.91 12.86
CA PHE A 329 -24.68 8.48 11.63
C PHE A 329 -25.46 9.66 11.07
N ASP A 330 -24.93 10.32 10.05
CA ASP A 330 -25.73 11.10 9.10
C ASP A 330 -24.97 11.15 7.77
N ASP A 331 -25.40 10.33 6.80
CA ASP A 331 -26.02 10.80 5.56
C ASP A 331 -26.11 9.61 4.57
N PHE A 332 -27.23 8.87 4.64
CA PHE A 332 -27.65 7.98 3.56
C PHE A 332 -28.25 8.83 2.45
N GLY A 333 -27.42 9.20 1.49
CA GLY A 333 -27.85 9.66 0.18
C GLY A 333 -27.61 8.58 -0.86
N ILE A 334 -28.69 7.84 -1.18
CA ILE A 334 -28.86 6.77 -2.20
C ILE A 334 -28.86 5.36 -1.60
#